data_AF-A0A6P8T0I8-F1
#
_entry.id   AF-A0A6P8T0I8-F1
#
_cell.length_a   1.000
_cell.length_b   1.000
_cell.length_c   1.000
_cell.angle_alpha   90.00
_cell.angle_beta   90.00
_cell.angle_gamma   90.00
#
_symmetry.space_group_name_H-M   'P 1'
#
loop_
_entity.id
_entity.type
_entity.pdbx_description
1 polymer ?
#
loop_
_entity_poly.entity_id
_entity_poly.type
_entity_poly.pdbx_seq_one_letter_code
_entity_poly.pdbx_strand_id
1 'polypeptide(L)'
;MAPLCQIWRPDRGRCFKTYGIIFVLFTDLVLQSVTVSPSDEESYTFGCPSGGLCQRLPANCMLCNFQHNCTYAKATSFTCKPRKGVHCIGESGQQQANFSLSISCRFCWQLDPSQYRCFNSTSCMTVSCPRRRYNATCDVLDHVHCLGRRSFQKRLYCNWTGGYKWSTSLALSITLGGFGADRFYLGQWREGLGKLFSFGGLGIWTLIDVLLIGVGYVGPADGSLYI
;
A
#
# COMPACT_ATOMS: atom_id res chain seq x y z
N MET A 1 16.26 13.04 -18.34
CA MET A 1 15.20 13.99 -18.72
C MET A 1 13.85 13.40 -18.34
N ALA A 2 13.37 13.79 -17.18
CA ALA A 2 12.02 13.70 -16.66
C ALA A 2 11.93 14.81 -15.59
N PRO A 3 10.76 15.35 -15.20
CA PRO A 3 9.43 15.32 -15.81
C PRO A 3 8.81 16.73 -15.92
N LEU A 4 7.87 16.95 -16.84
CA LEU A 4 7.05 18.17 -16.83
C LEU A 4 5.66 17.85 -17.40
N CYS A 5 4.88 17.11 -16.60
CA CYS A 5 3.44 17.03 -16.77
C CYS A 5 2.81 16.75 -15.40
N GLN A 6 2.87 17.75 -14.53
CA GLN A 6 2.01 17.87 -13.36
C GLN A 6 1.34 19.24 -13.48
N ILE A 7 0.10 19.32 -13.02
CA ILE A 7 -0.78 20.50 -12.99
C ILE A 7 -1.60 20.72 -14.27
N TRP A 8 -2.63 19.87 -14.42
CA TRP A 8 -4.02 20.31 -14.55
C TRP A 8 -4.94 19.13 -14.17
N ARG A 9 -5.18 18.93 -12.87
CA ARG A 9 -6.31 18.11 -12.39
C ARG A 9 -7.40 19.08 -11.96
N PRO A 10 -8.53 19.21 -12.68
CA PRO A 10 -9.67 19.99 -12.23
C PRO A 10 -10.39 19.23 -11.11
N ASP A 11 -9.77 19.13 -9.93
CA ASP A 11 -10.37 18.60 -8.69
C ASP A 11 -11.34 19.62 -8.06
N ARG A 12 -12.21 20.23 -8.88
CA ARG A 12 -13.19 21.25 -8.42
C ARG A 12 -14.66 20.87 -8.62
N GLY A 13 -14.98 19.63 -8.99
CA GLY A 13 -16.35 19.21 -9.30
C GLY A 13 -17.04 18.24 -8.32
N ARG A 14 -16.31 17.50 -7.49
CA ARG A 14 -16.90 16.41 -6.67
C ARG A 14 -17.26 16.80 -5.23
N CYS A 15 -17.44 18.10 -4.97
CA CYS A 15 -17.69 18.65 -3.64
C CYS A 15 -19.10 19.24 -3.46
N PHE A 16 -20.04 19.00 -4.37
CA PHE A 16 -21.45 19.34 -4.17
C PHE A 16 -22.25 18.14 -3.63
N LYS A 17 -22.06 17.91 -2.32
CA LYS A 17 -23.10 17.62 -1.33
C LYS A 17 -24.41 16.97 -1.86
N THR A 18 -24.47 15.64 -1.90
CA THR A 18 -25.74 14.91 -1.89
C THR A 18 -26.10 14.56 -0.44
N TYR A 19 -26.74 15.48 0.28
CA TYR A 19 -27.61 15.11 1.39
C TYR A 19 -29.01 14.90 0.82
N GLY A 20 -29.58 13.72 1.02
CA GLY A 20 -30.97 13.44 0.66
C GLY A 20 -31.23 11.96 0.46
N ILE A 21 -31.35 11.23 1.56
CA ILE A 21 -32.25 10.08 1.83
C ILE A 21 -31.56 9.16 2.85
N ILE A 22 -32.06 9.27 4.07
CA ILE A 22 -31.81 8.42 5.23
C ILE A 22 -32.43 7.05 4.95
N PHE A 23 -31.68 5.96 5.12
CA PHE A 23 -32.25 4.70 5.61
C PHE A 23 -31.21 3.84 6.35
N VAL A 24 -31.29 3.95 7.68
CA VAL A 24 -31.27 2.89 8.70
C VAL A 24 -30.06 1.92 8.78
N LEU A 25 -29.38 2.08 9.91
CA LEU A 25 -28.48 1.19 10.67
C LEU A 25 -28.86 -0.30 10.64
N PHE A 26 -27.87 -1.18 10.57
CA PHE A 26 -27.88 -2.48 11.28
C PHE A 26 -26.45 -2.88 11.71
N THR A 27 -26.18 -2.60 12.99
CA THR A 27 -25.41 -3.36 14.01
C THR A 27 -24.14 -4.15 13.66
N ASP A 28 -23.07 -3.77 14.35
CA ASP A 28 -21.83 -4.51 14.64
C ASP A 28 -22.01 -5.70 15.62
N LEU A 29 -20.88 -6.44 15.79
CA LEU A 29 -20.49 -7.47 16.79
C LEU A 29 -20.72 -8.95 16.37
N VAL A 30 -19.79 -9.90 16.45
CA VAL A 30 -18.48 -9.99 17.13
C VAL A 30 -17.59 -11.07 16.48
N LEU A 31 -16.28 -10.90 16.69
CA LEU A 31 -15.27 -11.91 17.05
C LEU A 31 -14.88 -13.01 16.05
N GLN A 32 -13.70 -12.84 15.46
CA GLN A 32 -12.81 -13.96 15.21
C GLN A 32 -11.63 -13.84 16.19
N SER A 33 -11.54 -14.80 17.12
CA SER A 33 -10.34 -15.05 17.89
C SER A 33 -9.33 -15.76 16.99
N VAL A 34 -8.32 -15.04 16.51
CA VAL A 34 -7.15 -15.66 15.89
C VAL A 34 -6.19 -16.03 17.02
N THR A 35 -6.17 -17.31 17.39
CA THR A 35 -5.11 -17.91 18.18
C THR A 35 -3.87 -18.03 17.29
N VAL A 36 -2.93 -17.09 17.42
CA VAL A 36 -1.58 -17.24 16.89
C VAL A 36 -0.84 -18.18 17.84
N SER A 37 -0.58 -19.39 17.35
CA SER A 37 0.27 -20.37 18.00
C SER A 37 1.74 -19.93 17.97
N PRO A 38 2.55 -20.30 18.97
CA PRO A 38 3.96 -19.97 19.02
C PRO A 38 4.73 -20.91 18.09
N SER A 39 4.87 -20.52 16.82
CA SER A 39 5.82 -21.14 15.87
C SER A 39 6.94 -20.17 15.50
N ASP A 40 7.30 -19.26 16.41
CA ASP A 40 8.36 -18.26 16.20
C ASP A 40 9.78 -18.84 16.37
N GLU A 41 9.94 -20.10 16.81
CA GLU A 41 11.28 -20.69 17.00
C GLU A 41 11.86 -21.44 15.78
N GLU A 42 11.04 -21.89 14.81
CA GLU A 42 11.51 -22.68 13.65
C GLU A 42 11.57 -21.92 12.32
N SER A 43 10.86 -20.77 12.19
CA SER A 43 10.67 -20.08 10.90
C SER A 43 11.85 -19.20 10.47
N TYR A 44 12.63 -18.66 11.41
CA TYR A 44 13.70 -17.69 11.08
C TYR A 44 14.95 -18.34 10.46
N THR A 45 15.19 -19.63 10.71
CA THR A 45 16.42 -20.33 10.32
C THR A 45 16.50 -20.56 8.82
N PHE A 46 15.37 -20.72 8.13
CA PHE A 46 15.33 -20.97 6.69
C PHE A 46 15.68 -19.73 5.84
N GLY A 47 15.57 -18.52 6.41
CA GLY A 47 15.84 -17.26 5.70
C GLY A 47 17.24 -16.68 5.91
N CYS A 48 18.10 -17.33 6.68
CA CYS A 48 19.40 -16.79 7.08
C CYS A 48 20.55 -17.40 6.27
N PRO A 49 21.39 -16.58 5.60
CA PRO A 49 22.58 -17.09 4.93
C PRO A 49 23.61 -17.56 5.97
N SER A 50 24.18 -18.75 5.76
CA SER A 50 25.24 -19.31 6.59
C SER A 50 26.61 -19.16 5.93
N GLY A 51 27.65 -18.93 6.72
CA GLY A 51 29.04 -18.84 6.25
C GLY A 51 29.47 -17.47 5.70
N GLY A 52 28.60 -16.46 5.75
CA GLY A 52 28.93 -15.07 5.39
C GLY A 52 29.58 -14.28 6.52
N LEU A 53 29.99 -13.04 6.21
CA LEU A 53 30.50 -12.09 7.21
C LEU A 53 29.41 -11.69 8.21
N CYS A 54 29.72 -11.70 9.52
CA CYS A 54 28.75 -11.33 10.56
C CYS A 54 28.19 -9.90 10.41
N GLN A 55 28.97 -8.95 9.87
CA GLN A 55 28.52 -7.57 9.64
C GLN A 55 27.47 -7.44 8.51
N ARG A 56 27.36 -8.44 7.64
CA ARG A 56 26.46 -8.43 6.47
C ARG A 56 25.21 -9.29 6.70
N LEU A 57 25.02 -9.78 7.92
CA LEU A 57 23.86 -10.59 8.27
C LEU A 57 22.57 -9.76 8.22
N PRO A 58 21.47 -10.31 7.70
CA PRO A 58 20.16 -9.69 7.79
C PRO A 58 19.77 -9.39 9.24
N ALA A 59 19.04 -8.31 9.47
CA ALA A 59 18.63 -7.90 10.82
C ALA A 59 17.81 -8.98 11.56
N ASN A 60 17.07 -9.84 10.84
CA ASN A 60 16.28 -10.90 11.45
C ASN A 60 17.15 -12.05 12.00
N CYS A 61 18.37 -12.22 11.49
CA CYS A 61 19.30 -13.31 11.81
C CYS A 61 20.23 -13.02 13.00
N MET A 62 20.14 -11.81 13.58
CA MET A 62 20.97 -11.39 14.70
C MET A 62 20.17 -10.62 15.75
N LEU A 63 20.72 -10.55 16.96
CA LEU A 63 20.17 -9.82 18.09
C LEU A 63 21.21 -8.79 18.54
N CYS A 64 20.89 -7.51 18.43
CA CYS A 64 21.75 -6.41 18.82
C CYS A 64 21.26 -5.74 20.11
N ASN A 65 22.19 -5.33 20.96
CA ASN A 65 21.91 -4.50 22.11
C ASN A 65 21.91 -3.02 21.71
N PHE A 66 20.75 -2.51 21.31
CA PHE A 66 20.60 -1.11 20.90
C PHE A 66 20.48 -0.19 22.12
N GLN A 67 21.45 0.71 22.28
CA GLN A 67 21.35 1.81 23.23
C GLN A 67 20.72 3.03 22.56
N HIS A 68 19.78 3.69 23.26
CA HIS A 68 19.01 4.83 22.74
C HIS A 68 19.69 6.19 23.01
N ASN A 69 20.88 6.19 23.60
CA ASN A 69 21.68 7.36 23.97
C ASN A 69 22.68 7.78 22.87
N CYS A 70 22.26 7.68 21.60
CA CYS A 70 23.08 8.07 20.45
C CYS A 70 22.56 9.36 19.80
N THR A 71 23.47 10.10 19.15
CA THR A 71 23.09 11.31 18.42
C THR A 71 22.48 10.95 17.06
N TYR A 72 21.31 11.53 16.76
CA TYR A 72 20.57 11.26 15.52
C TYR A 72 21.46 11.37 14.27
N ALA A 73 21.32 10.40 13.36
CA ALA A 73 22.03 10.26 12.09
C ALA A 73 23.55 9.96 12.15
N LYS A 74 24.20 9.99 13.33
CA LYS A 74 25.62 9.60 13.42
C LYS A 74 25.79 8.09 13.44
N ALA A 75 26.89 7.60 12.87
CA ALA A 75 27.25 6.19 12.91
C ALA A 75 27.71 5.80 14.33
N THR A 76 27.09 4.77 14.89
CA THR A 76 27.39 4.24 16.23
C THR A 76 27.48 2.73 16.18
N SER A 77 28.47 2.17 16.87
CA SER A 77 28.70 0.73 16.92
C SER A 77 27.93 0.09 18.08
N PHE A 78 27.11 -0.91 17.78
CA PHE A 78 26.39 -1.72 18.76
C PHE A 78 26.92 -3.16 18.79
N THR A 79 26.83 -3.82 19.95
CA THR A 79 27.19 -5.22 20.10
C THR A 79 26.02 -6.12 19.67
N CYS A 80 26.29 -7.02 18.73
CA CYS A 80 25.33 -7.95 18.16
C CYS A 80 25.80 -9.40 18.31
N LYS A 81 24.85 -10.32 18.43
CA LYS A 81 25.08 -11.77 18.44
C LYS A 81 24.20 -12.45 17.39
N PRO A 82 24.70 -13.48 16.68
CA PRO A 82 23.87 -14.26 15.76
C PRO A 82 22.78 -15.01 16.54
N ARG A 83 21.63 -15.27 15.91
CA ARG A 83 20.60 -16.15 16.47
C ARG A 83 21.09 -17.60 16.51
N LYS A 84 20.45 -18.41 17.35
CA LYS A 84 20.72 -19.86 17.44
C LYS A 84 20.58 -20.48 16.04
N GLY A 85 21.53 -21.33 15.65
CA GLY A 85 21.54 -22.00 14.35
C GLY A 85 22.11 -21.20 13.17
N VAL A 86 22.47 -19.91 13.34
CA VAL A 86 23.10 -19.11 12.29
C VAL A 86 24.61 -19.04 12.51
N HIS A 87 25.38 -19.54 11.54
CA HIS A 87 26.85 -19.50 11.56
C HIS A 87 27.36 -18.35 10.68
N CYS A 88 28.07 -17.40 11.28
CA CYS A 88 28.74 -16.31 10.56
C CYS A 88 30.22 -16.23 10.94
N ILE A 89 31.03 -15.70 10.02
CA ILE A 89 32.48 -15.61 10.16
C ILE A 89 32.85 -14.14 10.39
N GLY A 90 33.78 -13.90 11.32
CA GLY A 90 34.39 -12.59 11.54
C GLY A 90 35.42 -12.22 10.46
N GLU A 91 35.89 -10.97 10.47
CA GLU A 91 37.01 -10.56 9.60
C GLU A 91 38.28 -11.40 9.82
N SER A 92 38.44 -11.99 11.00
CA SER A 92 39.54 -12.88 11.37
C SER A 92 39.37 -14.34 10.95
N GLY A 93 38.34 -14.70 10.18
CA GLY A 93 38.11 -16.07 9.71
C GLY A 93 37.57 -17.04 10.78
N GLN A 94 37.31 -16.55 12.00
CA GLN A 94 36.78 -17.35 13.11
C GLN A 94 35.30 -17.07 13.35
N GLN A 95 34.58 -18.07 13.89
CA GLN A 95 33.18 -17.91 14.29
C GLN A 95 33.08 -16.95 15.48
N GLN A 96 32.31 -15.88 15.34
CA GLN A 96 32.14 -14.86 16.37
C GLN A 96 30.82 -15.06 17.12
N ALA A 97 30.90 -15.19 18.44
CA ALA A 97 29.73 -15.22 19.32
C ALA A 97 29.11 -13.82 19.51
N ASN A 98 29.97 -12.79 19.56
CA ASN A 98 29.57 -11.39 19.62
C ASN A 98 30.44 -10.60 18.63
N PHE A 99 29.83 -9.66 17.92
CA PHE A 99 30.51 -8.76 16.99
C PHE A 99 29.98 -7.33 17.16
N SER A 100 30.72 -6.36 16.63
CA SER A 100 30.29 -4.96 16.61
C SER A 100 29.75 -4.59 15.24
N LEU A 101 28.58 -3.95 15.20
CA LEU A 101 27.92 -3.50 13.98
C LEU A 101 27.75 -1.99 14.01
N SER A 102 28.30 -1.31 13.00
CA SER A 102 28.17 0.14 12.84
C SER A 102 26.89 0.48 12.08
N ILE A 103 25.97 1.21 12.72
CA ILE A 103 24.71 1.65 12.10
C ILE A 103 24.47 3.13 12.36
N SER A 104 23.69 3.79 11.49
CA SER A 104 23.26 5.16 11.74
C SER A 104 22.19 5.19 12.84
N CYS A 105 22.37 6.04 13.85
CA CYS A 105 21.42 6.22 14.94
C CYS A 105 20.12 6.87 14.44
N ARG A 106 19.15 6.05 13.99
CA ARG A 106 17.81 6.46 13.54
C ARG A 106 16.79 5.36 13.86
N PHE A 107 15.58 5.74 14.25
CA PHE A 107 14.50 4.77 14.47
C PHE A 107 13.94 4.26 13.14
N CYS A 108 13.47 3.01 13.10
CA CYS A 108 12.94 2.35 11.89
C CYS A 108 11.84 3.14 11.18
N TRP A 109 10.99 3.86 11.92
CA TRP A 109 9.90 4.68 11.35
C TRP A 109 10.36 6.03 10.76
N GLN A 110 11.60 6.45 11.04
CA GLN A 110 12.23 7.68 10.53
C GLN A 110 13.12 7.43 9.30
N LEU A 111 13.18 6.19 8.81
CA LEU A 111 13.94 5.85 7.60
C LEU A 111 13.35 6.54 6.36
N ASP A 112 14.18 6.65 5.34
CA ASP A 112 13.75 7.15 4.03
C ASP A 112 12.82 6.12 3.33
N PRO A 113 11.87 6.56 2.49
CA PRO A 113 10.92 5.67 1.81
C PRO A 113 11.54 4.59 0.92
N SER A 114 12.81 4.71 0.55
CA SER A 114 13.56 3.70 -0.21
C SER A 114 14.05 2.53 0.65
N GLN A 115 14.04 2.66 1.97
CA GLN A 115 14.64 1.71 2.91
C GLN A 115 13.61 0.79 3.61
N TYR A 116 12.32 1.00 3.34
CA TYR A 116 11.23 0.18 3.85
C TYR A 116 10.17 -0.04 2.77
N ARG A 117 9.40 -1.12 2.89
CA ARG A 117 8.28 -1.46 2.01
C ARG A 117 6.99 -1.47 2.81
N CYS A 118 5.98 -0.77 2.31
CA CYS A 118 4.64 -0.77 2.91
C CYS A 118 3.69 -1.68 2.12
N PHE A 119 2.80 -2.35 2.83
CA PHE A 119 1.74 -3.15 2.22
C PHE A 119 0.56 -2.25 1.84
N ASN A 120 0.14 -2.36 0.58
CA ASN A 120 -1.03 -1.64 0.08
C ASN A 120 -2.32 -2.34 0.52
N SER A 121 -3.30 -1.55 0.94
CA SER A 121 -4.65 -2.05 1.19
C SER A 121 -5.43 -2.14 -0.12
N THR A 122 -6.15 -3.24 -0.32
CA THR A 122 -7.06 -3.47 -1.45
C THR A 122 -8.47 -2.95 -1.21
N SER A 123 -8.84 -2.67 0.04
CA SER A 123 -10.20 -2.28 0.43
C SER A 123 -10.40 -0.76 0.51
N CYS A 124 -9.48 0.02 -0.04
CA CYS A 124 -9.43 1.46 0.21
C CYS A 124 -9.73 2.28 -1.06
N MET A 125 -10.53 3.34 -0.90
CA MET A 125 -11.00 4.17 -2.00
C MET A 125 -9.97 5.25 -2.37
N THR A 126 -9.38 5.14 -3.56
CA THR A 126 -8.39 6.08 -4.12
C THR A 126 -9.02 7.44 -4.48
N VAL A 127 -10.22 7.41 -5.06
CA VAL A 127 -10.95 8.60 -5.53
C VAL A 127 -12.02 8.98 -4.50
N SER A 128 -11.63 9.76 -3.49
CA SER A 128 -12.52 10.27 -2.44
C SER A 128 -12.19 11.73 -2.11
N CYS A 129 -13.19 12.51 -1.68
CA CYS A 129 -13.02 13.90 -1.27
C CYS A 129 -13.51 14.08 0.17
N PRO A 130 -12.63 14.41 1.14
CA PRO A 130 -11.18 14.52 1.02
C PRO A 130 -10.50 13.17 0.73
N ARG A 131 -9.30 13.19 0.13
CA ARG A 131 -8.55 11.95 -0.17
C ARG A 131 -8.36 11.15 1.11
N ARG A 132 -8.93 9.94 1.16
CA ARG A 132 -8.78 9.04 2.30
C ARG A 132 -7.33 8.62 2.47
N ARG A 133 -6.92 8.54 3.74
CA ARG A 133 -5.66 7.94 4.19
C ARG A 133 -5.98 6.62 4.87
N TYR A 134 -5.10 5.64 4.73
CA TYR A 134 -5.19 4.37 5.42
C TYR A 134 -3.93 4.12 6.24
N ASN A 135 -4.05 3.33 7.30
CA ASN A 135 -2.91 2.88 8.08
C ASN A 135 -2.33 1.67 7.35
N ALA A 136 -1.09 1.81 6.85
CA ALA A 136 -0.34 0.75 6.21
C ALA A 136 0.68 0.18 7.19
N THR A 137 0.83 -1.14 7.19
CA THR A 137 1.97 -1.81 7.82
C THR A 137 3.18 -1.68 6.90
N CYS A 138 4.29 -1.20 7.44
CA CYS A 138 5.54 -1.01 6.73
C CYS A 138 6.66 -1.79 7.40
N ASP A 139 7.40 -2.54 6.61
CA ASP A 139 8.53 -3.35 7.05
C ASP A 139 9.84 -2.83 6.45
N VAL A 140 10.86 -2.68 7.30
CA VAL A 140 12.20 -2.27 6.88
C VAL A 140 12.89 -3.37 6.11
N LEU A 141 13.64 -3.01 5.06
CA LEU A 141 14.41 -3.94 4.24
C LEU A 141 15.47 -4.67 5.08
N ASP A 142 15.70 -5.95 4.77
CA ASP A 142 16.52 -6.85 5.59
C ASP A 142 17.98 -6.42 5.80
N HIS A 143 18.55 -5.72 4.81
CA HIS A 143 19.91 -5.19 4.83
C HIS A 143 20.03 -3.83 5.53
N VAL A 144 18.91 -3.21 5.92
CA VAL A 144 18.90 -1.92 6.62
C VAL A 144 18.72 -2.16 8.10
N HIS A 145 19.66 -1.67 8.90
CA HIS A 145 19.63 -1.75 10.36
C HIS A 145 19.16 -0.43 10.96
N CYS A 146 18.22 -0.50 11.91
CA CYS A 146 17.56 0.65 12.52
C CYS A 146 17.16 0.33 13.97
N LEU A 147 16.93 1.38 14.77
CA LEU A 147 16.51 1.22 16.16
C LEU A 147 15.00 1.00 16.28
N GLY A 148 14.60 0.16 17.24
CA GLY A 148 13.20 -0.10 17.57
C GLY A 148 12.56 -1.23 16.74
N ARG A 149 11.23 -1.18 16.61
CA ARG A 149 10.46 -2.20 15.88
C ARG A 149 10.62 -2.01 14.37
N ARG A 150 10.97 -3.09 13.65
CA ARG A 150 11.17 -3.09 12.20
C ARG A 150 9.86 -3.03 11.40
N SER A 151 8.76 -3.50 12.00
CA SER A 151 7.41 -3.36 11.47
C SER A 151 6.71 -2.21 12.19
N PHE A 152 6.23 -1.22 11.43
CA PHE A 152 5.58 -0.04 11.97
C PHE A 152 4.38 0.41 11.13
N GLN A 153 3.46 1.12 11.77
CA GLN A 153 2.26 1.65 11.13
C GLN A 153 2.51 3.05 10.57
N LYS A 154 2.14 3.29 9.32
CA LYS A 154 2.28 4.60 8.66
C LYS A 154 0.98 5.00 7.96
N ARG A 155 0.58 6.27 8.07
CA ARG A 155 -0.56 6.82 7.32
C ARG A 155 -0.14 7.15 5.90
N LEU A 156 -0.66 6.38 4.93
CA LEU A 156 -0.42 6.57 3.50
C LEU A 156 -1.70 6.96 2.78
N TYR A 157 -1.55 7.58 1.61
CA TYR A 157 -2.67 7.81 0.70
C TYR A 157 -3.01 6.52 -0.04
N CYS A 158 -4.31 6.26 -0.22
CA CYS A 158 -4.78 5.18 -1.06
C CYS A 158 -4.29 5.34 -2.51
N ASN A 159 -3.65 4.28 -3.01
CA ASN A 159 -3.25 4.15 -4.40
C ASN A 159 -3.52 2.72 -4.85
N TRP A 160 -4.81 2.38 -4.94
CA TRP A 160 -5.30 1.08 -5.36
C TRP A 160 -6.01 1.17 -6.71
N THR A 161 -5.77 0.18 -7.57
CA THR A 161 -6.33 0.02 -8.92
C THR A 161 -7.16 -1.26 -8.97
N GLY A 162 -8.41 -1.17 -9.44
CA GLY A 162 -9.33 -2.30 -9.53
C GLY A 162 -9.25 -3.08 -10.85
N GLY A 163 -8.27 -2.78 -11.72
CA GLY A 163 -8.13 -3.44 -13.03
C GLY A 163 -8.92 -2.79 -14.16
N TYR A 164 -9.68 -1.72 -13.88
CA TYR A 164 -10.48 -1.01 -14.88
C TYR A 164 -9.58 -0.22 -15.83
N LYS A 165 -9.70 -0.46 -17.14
CA LYS A 165 -8.97 0.27 -18.17
C LYS A 165 -9.77 1.46 -18.65
N TRP A 166 -9.17 2.64 -18.68
CA TRP A 166 -9.84 3.85 -19.15
C TRP A 166 -10.27 3.72 -20.62
N SER A 167 -9.39 3.18 -21.46
CA SER A 167 -9.65 2.98 -22.89
C SER A 167 -10.81 2.03 -23.16
N THR A 168 -10.92 0.94 -22.39
CA THR A 168 -12.04 -0.01 -22.50
C THR A 168 -13.35 0.64 -22.09
N SER A 169 -13.36 1.40 -20.99
CA SER A 169 -14.55 2.14 -20.56
C SER A 169 -15.02 3.13 -21.64
N LEU A 170 -14.08 3.83 -22.28
CA LEU A 170 -14.38 4.77 -23.36
C LEU A 170 -14.91 4.06 -24.62
N ALA A 171 -14.27 2.96 -25.02
CA ALA A 171 -14.70 2.17 -26.18
C ALA A 171 -16.11 1.58 -25.99
N LEU A 172 -16.41 1.08 -24.78
CA LEU A 172 -17.74 0.58 -24.42
C LEU A 172 -18.79 1.69 -24.43
N SER A 173 -18.42 2.90 -23.99
CA SER A 173 -19.33 4.05 -24.04
C SER A 173 -19.69 4.47 -25.47
N ILE A 174 -18.72 4.44 -26.39
CA ILE A 174 -18.94 4.79 -27.80
C ILE A 174 -19.78 3.72 -28.53
N THR A 175 -19.44 2.45 -28.35
CA THR A 175 -20.03 1.34 -29.15
C THR A 175 -21.31 0.79 -28.54
N LEU A 176 -21.40 0.73 -27.21
CA LEU A 176 -22.46 0.06 -26.46
C LEU A 176 -23.04 0.94 -25.33
N GLY A 177 -22.76 2.24 -25.34
CA GLY A 177 -23.22 3.17 -24.30
C GLY A 177 -24.74 3.30 -24.25
N GLY A 178 -25.43 3.10 -25.38
CA GLY A 178 -26.90 3.18 -25.43
C GLY A 178 -27.56 2.09 -24.59
N PHE A 179 -26.90 0.94 -24.43
CA PHE A 179 -27.33 -0.15 -23.55
C PHE A 179 -26.75 -0.04 -22.14
N GLY A 180 -25.93 1.00 -21.86
CA GLY A 180 -25.30 1.23 -20.57
C GLY A 180 -24.13 0.29 -20.24
N ALA A 181 -23.51 -0.34 -21.24
CA ALA A 181 -22.40 -1.28 -21.05
C ALA A 181 -21.21 -0.66 -20.32
N ASP A 182 -20.96 0.63 -20.53
CA ASP A 182 -19.96 1.43 -19.82
C ASP A 182 -20.22 1.47 -18.30
N ARG A 183 -21.49 1.60 -17.88
CA ARG A 183 -21.87 1.65 -16.45
C ARG A 183 -21.84 0.29 -15.79
N PHE A 184 -22.25 -0.75 -16.52
CA PHE A 184 -22.10 -2.13 -16.07
C PHE A 184 -20.62 -2.50 -15.90
N TYR A 185 -19.75 -2.08 -16.84
CA TYR A 185 -18.31 -2.30 -16.73
C TYR A 185 -17.72 -1.63 -15.48
N LEU A 186 -18.15 -0.41 -15.14
CA LEU A 186 -17.66 0.32 -13.95
C LEU A 186 -18.29 -0.13 -12.62
N GLY A 187 -19.16 -1.16 -12.63
CA GLY A 187 -19.85 -1.66 -11.43
C GLY A 187 -21.09 -0.85 -11.03
N GLN A 188 -21.50 0.14 -11.83
CA GLN A 188 -22.65 1.02 -11.58
C GLN A 188 -23.92 0.42 -12.19
N TRP A 189 -24.29 -0.80 -11.78
CA TRP A 189 -25.37 -1.58 -12.40
C TRP A 189 -26.74 -0.90 -12.36
N ARG A 190 -27.02 -0.12 -11.31
CA ARG A 190 -28.29 0.61 -11.16
C ARG A 190 -28.47 1.68 -12.24
N GLU A 191 -27.40 2.43 -12.53
CA GLU A 191 -27.40 3.43 -13.60
C GLU A 191 -27.43 2.78 -14.99
N GLY A 192 -26.70 1.66 -15.16
CA GLY A 192 -26.73 0.87 -16.39
C GLY A 192 -28.14 0.37 -16.73
N LEU A 193 -28.88 -0.11 -15.73
CA LEU A 193 -30.26 -0.60 -15.92
C LEU A 193 -31.23 0.53 -16.31
N GLY A 194 -31.04 1.72 -15.74
CA GLY A 194 -31.81 2.92 -16.12
C GLY A 194 -31.61 3.28 -17.60
N LYS A 195 -30.37 3.21 -18.10
CA LYS A 195 -30.07 3.42 -19.53
C LYS A 195 -30.74 2.36 -20.41
N LEU A 196 -30.66 1.09 -20.01
CA LEU A 196 -31.25 -0.02 -20.75
C LEU A 196 -32.76 0.14 -20.95
N PHE A 197 -33.51 0.47 -19.88
CA PHE A 197 -34.95 0.69 -19.97
C PHE A 197 -35.34 1.97 -20.72
N SER A 198 -34.48 2.98 -20.70
CA SER A 198 -34.67 4.20 -21.51
C SER A 198 -34.28 4.04 -22.98
N PHE A 199 -33.87 2.83 -23.41
CA PHE A 199 -33.25 2.57 -24.72
C PHE A 199 -32.10 3.55 -25.04
N GLY A 200 -31.33 3.94 -24.02
CA GLY A 200 -30.23 4.90 -24.14
C GLY A 200 -30.64 6.32 -24.53
N GLY A 201 -31.93 6.69 -24.38
CA GLY A 201 -32.48 8.02 -24.64
C GLY A 201 -32.02 8.65 -25.95
N LEU A 202 -32.22 7.95 -27.07
CA LEU A 202 -31.92 8.41 -28.44
C LEU A 202 -30.44 8.81 -28.69
N GLY A 203 -29.50 8.34 -27.87
CA GLY A 203 -28.07 8.65 -28.02
C GLY A 203 -27.60 9.91 -27.28
N ILE A 204 -28.50 10.63 -26.59
CA ILE A 204 -28.09 11.78 -25.76
C ILE A 204 -27.24 11.29 -24.57
N TRP A 205 -27.66 10.19 -23.93
CA TRP A 205 -26.93 9.61 -22.81
C TRP A 205 -25.53 9.18 -23.22
N THR A 206 -25.38 8.52 -24.37
CA THR A 206 -24.08 8.07 -24.87
C THR A 206 -23.12 9.24 -25.07
N LEU A 207 -23.60 10.36 -25.60
CA LEU A 207 -22.79 11.56 -25.81
C LEU A 207 -22.32 12.17 -24.48
N ILE A 208 -23.20 12.22 -23.48
CA ILE A 208 -22.86 12.69 -22.13
C ILE A 208 -21.83 11.76 -21.48
N ASP A 209 -22.00 10.43 -21.58
CA ASP A 209 -21.08 9.47 -20.99
C ASP A 209 -19.69 9.50 -21.62
N VAL A 210 -19.61 9.61 -22.95
CA VAL A 210 -18.34 9.75 -23.67
C VAL A 210 -17.60 10.99 -23.18
N LEU A 211 -18.30 12.12 -23.00
CA LEU A 211 -17.71 13.33 -22.44
C LEU A 211 -17.23 13.11 -20.99
N LEU A 212 -18.08 12.55 -20.12
CA LEU A 212 -17.78 12.36 -18.70
C LEU A 212 -16.65 11.35 -18.43
N ILE A 213 -16.57 10.27 -19.20
CA ILE A 213 -15.49 9.29 -19.14
C ILE A 213 -14.23 9.87 -19.79
N GLY A 214 -14.38 10.58 -20.91
CA GLY A 214 -13.28 11.25 -21.62
C GLY A 214 -12.52 12.23 -20.74
N VAL A 215 -13.23 13.04 -19.95
CA VAL A 215 -12.60 13.97 -18.98
C VAL A 215 -12.20 13.31 -17.66
N GLY A 216 -12.48 12.01 -17.47
CA GLY A 216 -12.17 11.27 -16.24
C GLY A 216 -13.00 11.71 -15.02
N TYR A 217 -14.17 12.31 -15.24
CA TYR A 217 -15.08 12.71 -14.16
C TYR A 217 -15.72 11.48 -13.52
N VAL A 218 -16.19 10.55 -14.34
CA VAL A 218 -16.74 9.27 -13.90
C VAL A 218 -15.62 8.25 -13.74
N GLY A 219 -15.65 7.49 -12.65
CA GLY A 219 -14.68 6.43 -12.36
C GLY A 219 -15.37 5.16 -11.86
N PRO A 220 -14.60 4.10 -11.58
CA PRO A 220 -15.13 2.85 -11.03
C PRO A 220 -15.92 3.05 -9.73
N ALA A 221 -16.98 2.26 -9.53
CA ALA A 221 -17.81 2.33 -8.33
C ALA A 221 -17.02 2.05 -7.04
N ASP A 222 -15.97 1.23 -7.12
CA ASP A 222 -15.09 0.90 -5.99
C ASP A 222 -14.16 2.05 -5.59
N GLY A 223 -14.18 3.17 -6.31
CA GLY A 223 -13.30 4.31 -6.07
C GLY A 223 -11.84 4.05 -6.41
N SER A 224 -11.55 3.03 -7.21
CA SER A 224 -10.21 2.70 -7.68
C SER A 224 -9.74 3.62 -8.81
N LEU A 225 -8.42 3.68 -9.03
CA LEU A 225 -7.86 4.42 -10.16
C LEU A 225 -7.97 3.58 -11.45
N TYR A 226 -8.22 4.25 -12.59
CA TYR A 226 -8.08 3.61 -13.90
C TYR A 226 -6.62 3.22 -14.16
N ILE A 227 -6.42 2.14 -14.91
CA ILE A 227 -5.14 1.70 -15.47
C ILE A 227 -5.02 2.21 -16.92
#